data_AF-A0A946WGU5-F1
#
_entry.id   AF-A0A946WGU5-F1
#
_cell.length_a   1.000
_cell.length_b   1.000
_cell.length_c   1.000
_cell.angle_alpha   90.00
_cell.angle_beta   90.00
_cell.angle_gamma   90.00
#
_symmetry.space_group_name_H-M   'P 1'
#
loop_
_entity.id
_entity.type
_entity.pdbx_description
1 polymer ?
#
loop_
_entity_poly.entity_id
_entity_poly.type
_entity_poly.pdbx_seq_one_letter_code
_entity_poly.pdbx_strand_id
1 'polypeptide(L)'
;MSNIKIYTINFLIISNITLSFGIVWIEHLTRSQFRDLQIYSKKKSDLKNIWRKARIDQGRYASLSRIEKEAQTSLNMSLPKKKVLININD
;
A
#
# COMPACT_ATOMS: atom_id res chain seq x y z
N MET A 1 -30.46 -55.42 14.13
CA MET A 1 -29.03 -55.06 14.08
C MET A 1 -28.52 -54.64 12.68
N SER A 2 -29.13 -55.08 11.56
CA SER A 2 -28.68 -54.76 10.19
C SER A 2 -28.99 -53.32 9.74
N ASN A 3 -30.19 -52.82 10.02
CA ASN A 3 -30.65 -51.51 9.53
C ASN A 3 -29.81 -50.33 10.06
N ILE A 4 -29.36 -50.38 11.31
CA ILE A 4 -28.48 -49.34 11.89
C ILE A 4 -27.15 -49.27 11.14
N LYS A 5 -26.56 -50.41 10.77
CA LYS A 5 -25.30 -50.44 10.01
C LYS A 5 -25.49 -49.81 8.62
N ILE A 6 -26.61 -50.09 7.97
CA ILE A 6 -26.97 -49.50 6.67
C ILE A 6 -27.13 -47.99 6.78
N TYR A 7 -27.81 -47.47 7.81
CA TYR A 7 -27.93 -46.03 8.02
C TYR A 7 -26.59 -45.37 8.30
N THR A 8 -25.73 -45.99 9.11
CA THR A 8 -24.39 -45.43 9.39
C THR A 8 -23.52 -45.36 8.13
N ILE A 9 -23.59 -46.37 7.26
CA ILE A 9 -22.83 -46.39 6.00
C ILE A 9 -23.34 -45.30 5.05
N ASN A 10 -24.65 -45.19 4.88
CA ASN A 10 -25.25 -44.15 4.04
C ASN A 10 -24.92 -42.74 4.56
N PHE A 11 -24.99 -42.53 5.87
CA PHE A 11 -24.60 -41.26 6.49
C PHE A 11 -23.13 -40.93 6.20
N LEU A 12 -22.24 -41.91 6.31
CA LEU A 12 -20.81 -41.71 6.08
C LEU A 12 -20.52 -41.36 4.62
N ILE A 13 -21.21 -41.99 3.67
CA ILE A 13 -21.12 -41.66 2.24
C ILE A 13 -21.60 -40.23 1.98
N ILE A 14 -22.78 -39.87 2.49
CA ILE A 14 -23.35 -38.52 2.29
C ILE A 14 -22.44 -37.46 2.91
N SER A 15 -21.96 -37.70 4.13
CA SER A 15 -21.04 -36.80 4.84
C SER A 15 -19.74 -36.62 4.06
N ASN A 16 -19.18 -37.69 3.51
CA ASN A 16 -17.94 -37.60 2.74
C ASN A 16 -18.13 -36.77 1.45
N ILE A 17 -19.24 -36.98 0.75
CA ILE A 17 -19.57 -36.23 -0.46
C ILE A 17 -19.73 -34.74 -0.13
N THR A 18 -20.50 -34.39 0.91
CA THR A 18 -20.71 -32.99 1.28
C THR A 18 -19.42 -32.32 1.75
N LEU A 19 -18.56 -33.01 2.49
CA LEU A 19 -17.23 -32.51 2.85
C LEU A 19 -16.35 -32.25 1.63
N SER A 20 -16.34 -33.16 0.66
CA SER A 20 -15.54 -33.00 -0.56
C SER A 20 -15.93 -31.72 -1.31
N PHE A 21 -17.24 -31.50 -1.51
CA PHE A 21 -17.73 -30.26 -2.11
C PHE A 21 -17.41 -29.02 -1.26
N GLY A 22 -17.52 -29.14 0.07
CA GLY A 22 -17.19 -28.06 0.99
C GLY A 22 -15.73 -27.62 0.88
N ILE A 23 -14.79 -28.56 0.79
CA ILE A 23 -13.36 -28.26 0.64
C ILE A 23 -13.09 -27.50 -0.65
N VAL A 24 -13.65 -27.96 -1.77
CA VAL A 24 -13.49 -27.30 -3.08
C VAL A 24 -14.07 -25.88 -3.05
N TRP A 25 -15.23 -25.70 -2.40
CA TRP A 25 -15.86 -24.39 -2.25
C TRP A 25 -15.00 -23.43 -1.42
N ILE A 26 -14.49 -23.90 -0.28
CA ILE A 26 -13.62 -23.10 0.60
C ILE A 26 -12.32 -22.74 -0.12
N GLU A 27 -11.74 -23.65 -0.89
CA GLU A 27 -10.57 -23.37 -1.68
C GLU A 27 -10.85 -22.28 -2.74
N HIS A 28 -11.98 -22.37 -3.44
CA HIS A 28 -12.39 -21.36 -4.41
C HIS A 28 -12.57 -19.98 -3.76
N LEU A 29 -13.26 -19.93 -2.61
CA LEU A 29 -13.46 -18.70 -1.85
C LEU A 29 -12.13 -18.09 -1.40
N THR A 30 -11.24 -18.92 -0.86
CA THR A 30 -9.90 -18.52 -0.41
C THR A 30 -9.10 -17.96 -1.57
N ARG A 31 -9.09 -18.62 -2.73
CA ARG A 31 -8.42 -18.14 -3.94
C ARG A 31 -8.97 -16.79 -4.39
N SER A 32 -10.27 -16.55 -4.26
CA SER A 32 -10.86 -15.25 -4.60
C SER A 32 -10.42 -14.16 -3.64
N GLN A 33 -10.56 -14.39 -2.34
CA GLN A 33 -10.13 -13.44 -1.32
C GLN A 33 -8.63 -13.12 -1.42
N PHE A 34 -7.81 -14.13 -1.73
CA PHE A 34 -6.38 -13.94 -1.92
C PHE A 34 -6.06 -13.09 -3.17
N ARG A 35 -6.81 -13.22 -4.27
CA ARG A 35 -6.66 -12.31 -5.42
C ARG A 35 -6.97 -10.87 -5.04
N ASP A 36 -8.06 -10.65 -4.32
CA ASP A 36 -8.45 -9.29 -3.91
C ASP A 36 -7.38 -8.67 -3.01
N LEU A 37 -6.89 -9.43 -2.03
CA LEU A 37 -5.77 -8.99 -1.17
C LEU A 37 -4.53 -8.63 -1.99
N GLN A 38 -4.18 -9.41 -3.00
CA GLN A 38 -3.04 -9.11 -3.88
C GLN A 38 -3.26 -7.81 -4.67
N ILE A 39 -4.48 -7.57 -5.18
CA ILE A 39 -4.82 -6.34 -5.89
C ILE A 39 -4.64 -5.12 -4.99
N TYR A 40 -5.20 -5.16 -3.77
CA TYR A 40 -5.07 -4.06 -2.82
C TYR A 40 -3.62 -3.86 -2.36
N SER A 41 -2.88 -4.94 -2.13
CA SER A 41 -1.46 -4.88 -1.78
C SER A 41 -0.63 -4.21 -2.89
N LYS A 42 -0.89 -4.58 -4.15
CA LYS A 42 -0.24 -3.97 -5.30
C LYS A 42 -0.57 -2.48 -5.40
N LYS A 43 -1.84 -2.10 -5.30
CA LYS A 43 -2.26 -0.69 -5.30
C LYS A 43 -1.59 0.12 -4.20
N LYS A 44 -1.47 -0.45 -2.99
CA LYS A 44 -0.74 0.17 -1.87
C LYS A 44 0.73 0.38 -2.19
N SER A 45 1.39 -0.62 -2.76
CA SER A 45 2.79 -0.55 -3.16
C SER A 45 3.03 0.52 -4.24
N ASP A 46 2.20 0.53 -5.27
CA ASP A 46 2.28 1.50 -6.37
C ASP A 46 2.09 2.93 -5.85
N LEU A 47 1.09 3.14 -4.99
CA LEU A 47 0.85 4.45 -4.38
C LEU A 47 2.03 4.88 -3.49
N LYS A 48 2.62 3.97 -2.72
CA LYS A 48 3.81 4.24 -1.90
C LYS A 48 5.00 4.65 -2.77
N ASN A 49 5.18 4.02 -3.93
CA ASN A 49 6.24 4.38 -4.88
C ASN A 49 6.04 5.79 -5.45
N ILE A 50 4.82 6.13 -5.86
CA ILE A 50 4.46 7.47 -6.34
C ILE A 50 4.73 8.50 -5.24
N TRP A 51 4.27 8.23 -4.02
CA TRP A 51 4.49 9.10 -2.86
C TRP A 51 5.98 9.33 -2.57
N ARG A 52 6.79 8.25 -2.64
CA ARG A 52 8.24 8.35 -2.46
C ARG A 52 8.87 9.23 -3.52
N LYS A 53 8.47 9.07 -4.79
CA LYS A 53 8.96 9.91 -5.89
C LYS A 53 8.58 11.37 -5.69
N ALA A 54 7.31 11.65 -5.39
CA ALA A 54 6.83 13.01 -5.12
C ALA A 54 7.60 13.68 -3.97
N ARG A 55 7.89 12.95 -2.90
CA ARG A 55 8.70 13.46 -1.77
C ARG A 55 10.13 13.80 -2.19
N ILE A 56 10.76 12.96 -3.00
CA ILE A 56 12.11 13.21 -3.52
C ILE A 56 12.10 14.45 -4.42
N ASP A 57 11.11 14.55 -5.30
CA ASP A 57 10.94 15.70 -6.18
C ASP A 57 10.73 16.98 -5.35
N GLN A 58 9.84 16.94 -4.35
CA GLN A 58 9.64 18.05 -3.42
C GLN A 58 10.94 18.44 -2.71
N GLY A 59 11.74 17.49 -2.22
CA GLY A 59 13.04 17.78 -1.61
C GLY A 59 14.04 18.42 -2.58
N ARG A 60 13.98 18.07 -3.88
CA ARG A 60 14.80 18.69 -4.92
C ARG A 60 14.34 20.11 -5.24
N TYR A 61 13.03 20.33 -5.38
CA TYR A 61 12.45 21.64 -5.74
C TYR A 61 12.41 22.62 -4.56
N ALA A 62 12.19 22.14 -3.34
CA ALA A 62 12.19 22.94 -2.11
C ALA A 62 13.59 23.09 -1.48
N SER A 63 14.65 22.70 -2.19
CA SER A 63 16.01 22.90 -1.70
C SER A 63 16.33 24.39 -1.64
N LEU A 64 16.84 24.85 -0.48
CA LEU A 64 17.18 26.26 -0.24
C LEU A 64 18.08 26.82 -1.35
N SER A 65 19.06 26.05 -1.82
CA SER A 65 19.96 26.42 -2.90
C SER A 65 19.24 26.72 -4.23
N ARG A 66 18.18 25.96 -4.56
CA ARG A 66 17.40 26.21 -5.77
C ARG A 66 16.48 27.42 -5.61
N ILE A 67 15.87 27.58 -4.44
CA ILE A 67 15.07 28.76 -4.08
C ILE A 67 15.93 30.03 -4.16
N GLU A 68 17.13 30.00 -3.59
CA GLU A 68 18.10 31.09 -3.66
C GLU A 68 18.52 31.39 -5.10
N LYS A 69 18.79 30.36 -5.89
CA LYS A 69 19.14 30.53 -7.31
C LYS A 69 17.99 31.17 -8.10
N GLU A 70 16.77 30.69 -7.92
CA GLU A 70 15.57 31.24 -8.56
C GLU A 70 15.32 32.69 -8.11
N ALA A 71 15.49 33.00 -6.82
CA ALA A 71 15.37 34.36 -6.29
C ALA A 71 16.46 35.29 -6.86
N GLN A 72 17.69 34.79 -7.03
CA GLN A 72 18.75 35.54 -7.69
C GLN A 72 18.44 35.81 -9.16
N THR A 73 17.94 34.81 -9.91
CA THR A 73 17.69 34.97 -11.36
C THR A 73 16.40 35.70 -11.68
N SER A 74 15.31 35.44 -10.94
CA SER A 74 13.97 35.93 -11.26
C SER A 74 13.61 37.22 -10.53
N LEU A 75 14.21 37.46 -9.35
CA LEU A 75 13.95 38.66 -8.53
C LEU A 75 15.18 39.57 -8.41
N ASN A 76 16.28 39.26 -9.11
CA ASN A 76 17.56 39.97 -9.00
C ASN A 76 18.05 40.13 -7.54
N MET A 77 17.66 39.19 -6.66
CA MET A 77 18.16 39.20 -5.28
C MET A 77 19.66 38.88 -5.26
N SER A 78 20.41 39.41 -4.29
CA SER A 78 21.82 39.05 -4.10
C SER A 78 22.04 38.69 -2.64
N LEU A 79 22.79 37.60 -2.40
CA LEU A 79 23.14 37.18 -1.04
C LEU A 79 24.24 38.12 -0.49
N PRO A 80 24.03 38.76 0.68
CA PRO A 80 25.03 39.64 1.27
C PRO A 80 26.30 38.83 1.65
N LYS A 81 27.47 39.35 1.27
CA LYS A 81 28.78 38.68 1.47
C LYS A 81 29.18 38.48 2.94
N LYS A 82 28.49 39.13 3.89
CA LYS A 82 28.70 38.99 5.32
C LYS A 82 27.36 38.78 6.01
N LYS A 83 27.31 37.81 6.95
CA LYS A 83 26.19 37.70 7.88
C LYS A 83 26.22 38.91 8.81
N VAL A 84 25.27 39.81 8.65
CA VAL A 84 25.08 40.97 9.53
C VAL A 84 23.88 40.66 10.42
N LEU A 85 24.07 40.69 11.73
CA LEU A 85 22.98 40.66 12.69
C LEU A 85 22.37 42.06 12.73
N ILE A 86 21.14 42.17 12.26
CA ILE A 86 20.38 43.42 12.27
C ILE A 86 19.44 43.32 13.47
N ASN A 87 19.65 44.13 14.50
CA ASN A 87 18.69 44.27 15.59
C ASN A 87 17.54 45.14 15.09
N ILE A 88 16.31 44.61 15.07
CA ILE A 88 15.14 45.27 14.46
C ILE A 88 14.44 46.17 15.50
N ASN A 89 15.06 46.41 16.65
CA ASN A 89 14.40 46.96 17.82
C ASN A 89 15.20 48.08 18.52
N ASP A 90 15.74 49.02 17.72
CA ASP A 90 16.24 50.31 18.19
C ASP A 90 15.20 51.41 17.94
#